data_AF-A0A9E5BJ91-F1
#
_entry.id   AF-A0A9E5BJ91-F1
#
_cell.length_a   1.000
_cell.length_b   1.000
_cell.length_c   1.000
_cell.angle_alpha   90.00
_cell.angle_beta   90.00
_cell.angle_gamma   90.00
#
_symmetry.space_group_name_H-M   'P 1'
#
loop_
_entity.id
_entity.type
_entity.pdbx_description
1 polymer ?
#
loop_
_entity_poly.entity_id
_entity_poly.type
_entity_poly.pdbx_seq_one_letter_code
_entity_poly.pdbx_strand_id
1 'polypeptide(L)'
;MSRPFKILGIQQIAIGGTDKQKLKALWVDLFGLQYKDTFVSDRENVDEDICAIGHGLHEVEIDLMQPFDIEKKPAVHQTPLNHIGLWVDDLPKAVEWLTQQGLRFAPGGIRKGAAGHDIIFVHPKANEEFMFSGEGVLIELVQAPPDVIAALA
;
A
#
# COMPACT_ATOMS: atom_id res chain seq x y z
N MET A 1 8.86 19.30 18.73
CA MET A 1 7.43 19.30 18.34
C MET A 1 6.94 17.87 18.35
N SER A 2 5.72 17.62 18.83
CA SER A 2 5.12 16.28 18.78
C SER A 2 4.64 15.94 17.37
N ARG A 3 4.74 14.67 16.98
CA ARG A 3 4.17 14.16 15.72
C ARG A 3 2.63 14.34 15.73
N PRO A 4 2.01 14.97 14.71
CA PRO A 4 0.59 15.33 14.72
C PRO A 4 -0.35 14.24 14.15
N PHE A 5 0.16 13.02 13.97
CA PHE A 5 -0.55 11.87 13.43
C PHE A 5 -0.06 10.57 14.08
N LYS A 6 -0.79 9.48 13.87
CA LYS A 6 -0.48 8.14 14.33
C LYS A 6 -0.53 7.14 13.16
N ILE A 7 0.43 6.22 13.18
CA ILE A 7 0.34 4.98 12.40
C ILE A 7 -0.43 3.99 13.25
N LEU A 8 -1.53 3.47 12.72
CA LEU A 8 -2.49 2.66 13.48
C LEU A 8 -2.24 1.15 13.32
N GLY A 9 -1.64 0.73 12.21
CA GLY A 9 -1.38 -0.67 11.91
C GLY A 9 -1.05 -0.89 10.44
N ILE A 10 -0.95 -2.16 10.06
CA ILE A 10 -0.81 -2.57 8.66
C ILE A 10 -2.20 -2.58 8.03
N GLN A 11 -2.31 -2.01 6.83
CA GLN A 11 -3.53 -2.10 6.02
C GLN A 11 -3.40 -3.23 5.00
N GLN A 12 -2.30 -3.23 4.23
CA GLN A 12 -2.04 -4.22 3.19
C GLN A 12 -0.57 -4.61 3.10
N ILE A 13 -0.32 -5.80 2.56
CA ILE A 13 0.97 -6.22 2.03
C ILE A 13 0.78 -6.62 0.57
N ALA A 14 1.47 -5.94 -0.34
CA ALA A 14 1.34 -6.19 -1.76
C ALA A 14 2.45 -7.10 -2.28
N ILE A 15 2.05 -8.12 -3.04
CA ILE A 15 2.91 -9.18 -3.55
C ILE A 15 2.87 -9.16 -5.07
N GLY A 16 4.02 -8.95 -5.70
CA GLY A 16 4.17 -8.90 -7.14
C GLY A 16 4.56 -10.25 -7.74
N GLY A 17 3.93 -10.62 -8.85
CA GLY A 17 4.31 -11.77 -9.68
C GLY A 17 4.00 -11.53 -11.15
N THR A 18 4.56 -12.34 -12.05
CA THR A 18 4.23 -12.28 -13.48
C THR A 18 2.92 -12.99 -13.82
N ASP A 19 2.38 -13.80 -12.90
CA ASP A 19 1.17 -14.58 -13.05
C ASP A 19 0.48 -14.67 -11.69
N LYS A 20 -0.62 -13.92 -11.52
CA LYS A 20 -1.36 -13.88 -10.25
C LYS A 20 -2.08 -15.20 -9.96
N GLN A 21 -2.32 -16.07 -10.94
CA GLN A 21 -2.94 -17.37 -10.70
C GLN A 21 -2.04 -18.28 -9.86
N LYS A 22 -0.72 -18.21 -10.05
CA LYS A 22 0.24 -18.93 -9.19
C LYS A 22 0.25 -18.38 -7.77
N LEU A 23 0.13 -17.06 -7.62
CA LEU A 23 -0.01 -16.44 -6.30
C LEU A 23 -1.31 -16.92 -5.63
N LYS A 24 -2.44 -16.87 -6.34
CA LYS A 24 -3.74 -17.32 -5.85
C LYS A 24 -3.72 -18.79 -5.42
N ALA A 25 -3.10 -19.67 -6.21
CA ALA A 25 -2.94 -21.07 -5.85
C ALA A 25 -2.24 -21.26 -4.49
N LEU A 26 -1.23 -20.44 -4.19
CA LEU A 26 -0.57 -20.49 -2.87
C LEU A 26 -1.42 -19.84 -1.78
N TRP A 27 -1.75 -18.56 -1.95
CA TRP A 27 -2.29 -17.72 -0.89
C TRP A 27 -3.76 -18.02 -0.60
N VAL A 28 -4.55 -18.31 -1.62
CA VAL A 28 -5.97 -18.64 -1.45
C VAL A 28 -6.15 -20.14 -1.30
N ASP A 29 -5.68 -20.95 -2.25
CA ASP A 29 -6.04 -22.38 -2.25
C ASP A 29 -5.28 -23.20 -1.19
N LEU A 30 -3.99 -22.92 -0.96
CA LEU A 30 -3.19 -23.66 0.02
C LEU A 30 -3.22 -23.02 1.42
N PHE A 31 -3.10 -21.69 1.52
CA PHE A 31 -3.09 -20.98 2.80
C PHE A 31 -4.48 -20.57 3.29
N GLY A 32 -5.49 -20.58 2.43
CA GLY A 32 -6.88 -20.35 2.83
C GLY A 32 -7.23 -18.89 3.10
N LEU A 33 -6.51 -17.92 2.53
CA LEU A 33 -6.89 -16.51 2.65
C LEU A 33 -8.24 -16.25 1.99
N GLN A 34 -9.01 -15.33 2.57
CA GLN A 34 -10.30 -14.97 2.01
C GLN A 34 -10.10 -14.05 0.80
N TYR A 35 -10.46 -14.53 -0.39
CA TYR A 35 -10.60 -13.66 -1.56
C TYR A 35 -11.75 -12.65 -1.34
N LYS A 36 -11.52 -11.37 -1.61
CA LYS A 36 -12.50 -10.29 -1.44
C LYS A 36 -12.96 -9.73 -2.77
N ASP A 37 -12.02 -9.29 -3.61
CA ASP A 37 -12.32 -8.61 -4.87
C ASP A 37 -11.14 -8.65 -5.86
N THR A 38 -11.35 -8.15 -7.09
CA THR A 38 -10.30 -7.87 -8.07
C THR A 38 -10.34 -6.40 -8.47
N PHE A 39 -9.18 -5.76 -8.54
CA PHE A 39 -9.00 -4.44 -9.10
C PHE A 39 -8.10 -4.48 -10.35
N VAL A 40 -8.51 -3.78 -11.41
CA VAL A 40 -7.75 -3.70 -12.66
C VAL A 40 -7.61 -2.24 -13.10
N SER A 41 -6.38 -1.82 -13.40
CA SER A 41 -6.07 -0.47 -13.86
C SER A 41 -4.96 -0.48 -14.91
N ASP A 42 -5.29 -0.09 -16.14
CA ASP A 42 -4.30 0.18 -17.20
C ASP A 42 -3.41 1.37 -16.83
N ARG A 43 -3.95 2.39 -16.13
CA ARG A 43 -3.19 3.58 -15.70
C ARG A 43 -2.08 3.22 -14.71
N GLU A 44 -2.38 2.36 -13.75
CA GLU A 44 -1.41 1.90 -12.75
C GLU A 44 -0.67 0.62 -13.20
N ASN A 45 -0.96 0.13 -14.42
CA ASN A 45 -0.45 -1.11 -14.99
C ASN A 45 -0.57 -2.32 -14.06
N VAL A 46 -1.73 -2.52 -13.45
CA VAL A 46 -1.95 -3.58 -12.46
C VAL A 46 -3.26 -4.32 -12.71
N ASP A 47 -3.23 -5.62 -12.48
CA ASP A 47 -4.36 -6.51 -12.30
C ASP A 47 -4.12 -7.28 -10.99
N GLU A 48 -4.90 -6.98 -9.95
CA GLU A 48 -4.67 -7.49 -8.60
C GLU A 48 -5.90 -8.15 -7.99
N ASP A 49 -5.66 -9.26 -7.29
CA ASP A 49 -6.65 -9.92 -6.45
C ASP A 49 -6.43 -9.48 -4.99
N ILE A 50 -7.47 -8.91 -4.38
CA ILE A 50 -7.46 -8.46 -2.99
C ILE A 50 -7.89 -9.64 -2.13
N CYS A 51 -6.97 -10.12 -1.29
CA CYS A 51 -7.23 -11.17 -0.32
C CYS A 51 -7.14 -10.60 1.09
N ALA A 52 -7.69 -11.28 2.09
CA ALA A 52 -7.58 -10.83 3.48
C ALA A 52 -7.24 -11.95 4.46
N ILE A 53 -6.54 -11.56 5.52
CA ILE A 53 -6.27 -12.37 6.70
C ILE A 53 -6.65 -11.57 7.95
N GLY A 54 -7.15 -12.26 8.98
CA GLY A 54 -7.67 -11.60 10.18
C GLY A 54 -9.16 -11.29 10.07
N HIS A 55 -9.65 -10.37 10.91
CA HIS A 55 -11.06 -10.00 10.94
C HIS A 55 -11.26 -8.63 11.60
N GLY A 56 -12.32 -7.94 11.20
CA GLY A 56 -12.71 -6.65 11.78
C GLY A 56 -11.57 -5.62 11.70
N LEU A 57 -11.31 -4.94 12.81
CA LEU A 57 -10.32 -3.88 12.91
C LEU A 57 -8.86 -4.32 12.73
N HIS A 58 -8.60 -5.63 12.73
CA HIS A 58 -7.27 -6.22 12.55
C HIS A 58 -7.18 -7.04 11.25
N GLU A 59 -8.17 -6.92 10.36
CA GLU A 59 -8.06 -7.48 9.01
C GLU A 59 -6.93 -6.76 8.25
N VAL A 60 -6.08 -7.54 7.59
CA VAL A 60 -4.98 -7.07 6.75
C VAL A 60 -5.19 -7.64 5.36
N GLU A 61 -5.11 -6.77 4.36
CA GLU A 61 -5.18 -7.15 2.95
C GLU A 61 -3.84 -7.74 2.48
N ILE A 62 -3.92 -8.74 1.61
CA ILE A 62 -2.80 -9.31 0.88
C ILE A 62 -3.12 -9.16 -0.60
N ASP A 63 -2.49 -8.18 -1.24
CA ASP A 63 -2.78 -7.81 -2.62
C ASP A 63 -1.87 -8.58 -3.57
N LEU A 64 -2.47 -9.48 -4.35
CA LEU A 64 -1.75 -10.35 -5.27
C LEU A 64 -1.73 -9.71 -6.66
N MET A 65 -0.65 -9.03 -6.99
CA MET A 65 -0.52 -8.21 -8.19
C MET A 65 0.19 -8.94 -9.32
N GLN A 66 -0.33 -8.76 -10.53
CA GLN A 66 0.41 -8.91 -11.78
C GLN A 66 0.32 -7.62 -12.62
N PRO A 67 1.25 -7.38 -13.56
CA PRO A 67 1.11 -6.26 -14.48
C PRO A 67 -0.09 -6.49 -15.40
N PHE A 68 -0.83 -5.42 -15.71
CA PHE A 68 -1.84 -5.47 -16.77
C PHE A 68 -1.19 -5.71 -18.14
N ASP A 69 -0.05 -5.05 -18.38
CA ASP A 69 0.84 -5.25 -19.52
C ASP A 69 2.28 -5.35 -19.02
N ILE A 70 2.93 -6.50 -19.26
CA ILE A 70 4.27 -6.80 -18.74
C ILE A 70 5.37 -5.88 -19.29
N GLU A 71 5.15 -5.27 -20.45
CA GLU A 71 6.10 -4.37 -21.10
C GLU A 71 5.94 -2.91 -20.63
N LYS A 72 4.87 -2.59 -19.89
CA LYS A 72 4.61 -1.26 -19.36
C LYS A 72 5.13 -1.06 -17.94
N LYS A 73 5.19 0.22 -17.54
CA LYS A 73 5.39 0.63 -16.14
C LYS A 73 4.10 1.21 -15.56
N PRO A 74 3.86 1.10 -14.24
CA PRO A 74 4.67 0.45 -13.21
C PRO A 74 4.90 -1.07 -13.41
N ALA A 75 6.09 -1.55 -13.06
CA ALA A 75 6.45 -2.97 -13.21
C ALA A 75 6.23 -3.73 -11.88
N VAL A 76 4.95 -3.86 -11.49
CA VAL A 76 4.54 -4.38 -10.16
C VAL A 76 5.10 -5.78 -9.82
N HIS A 77 5.48 -6.55 -10.83
CA HIS A 77 6.06 -7.89 -10.69
C HIS A 77 7.56 -7.93 -10.34
N GLN A 78 8.31 -6.84 -10.51
CA GLN A 78 9.77 -6.88 -10.37
C GLN A 78 10.25 -7.02 -8.93
N THR A 79 9.47 -6.50 -7.97
CA THR A 79 9.75 -6.63 -6.54
C THR A 79 8.70 -7.56 -5.94
N PRO A 80 9.04 -8.81 -5.56
CA PRO A 80 8.07 -9.80 -5.10
C PRO A 80 7.30 -9.37 -3.85
N LEU A 81 7.99 -8.81 -2.85
CA LEU A 81 7.35 -8.08 -1.75
C LEU A 81 7.31 -6.60 -2.15
N ASN A 82 6.27 -6.19 -2.86
CA ASN A 82 6.25 -4.95 -3.61
C ASN A 82 6.21 -3.72 -2.70
N HIS A 83 5.25 -3.68 -1.79
CA HIS A 83 5.13 -2.63 -0.78
C HIS A 83 4.35 -3.12 0.44
N ILE A 84 4.43 -2.32 1.51
CA ILE A 84 3.58 -2.43 2.70
C ILE A 84 2.75 -1.16 2.80
N GLY A 85 1.47 -1.28 3.12
CA GLY A 85 0.63 -0.14 3.43
C GLY A 85 0.27 -0.05 4.90
N LEU A 86 0.21 1.18 5.38
CA LEU A 86 0.05 1.52 6.79
C LEU A 86 -1.15 2.43 6.96
N TRP A 87 -2.02 2.08 7.91
CA TRP A 87 -3.12 2.94 8.33
C TRP A 87 -2.58 4.19 9.03
N VAL A 88 -3.11 5.35 8.63
CA VAL A 88 -2.81 6.67 9.20
C VAL A 88 -4.11 7.34 9.62
N ASP A 89 -4.15 7.93 10.82
CA ASP A 89 -5.33 8.60 11.36
C ASP A 89 -5.69 9.90 10.62
N ASP A 90 -4.69 10.71 10.25
CA ASP A 90 -4.85 11.95 9.51
C ASP A 90 -3.76 12.06 8.43
N LEU A 91 -4.06 11.54 7.24
CA LEU A 91 -3.13 11.48 6.13
C LEU A 91 -2.68 12.86 5.65
N PRO A 92 -3.56 13.88 5.46
CA PRO A 92 -3.13 15.22 5.09
C PRO A 92 -2.13 15.84 6.08
N LYS A 93 -2.40 15.74 7.40
CA LYS A 93 -1.45 16.24 8.41
C LYS A 93 -0.16 15.45 8.44
N ALA A 94 -0.22 14.13 8.23
CA ALA A 94 0.96 13.30 8.14
C ALA A 94 1.86 13.73 6.98
N VAL A 95 1.28 13.92 5.79
CA VAL A 95 2.01 14.36 4.60
C VAL A 95 2.64 15.74 4.79
N GLU A 96 1.89 16.71 5.34
CA GLU A 96 2.41 18.05 5.63
C GLU A 96 3.62 17.96 6.58
N TRP A 97 3.46 17.29 7.72
CA TRP A 97 4.50 17.21 8.73
C TRP A 97 5.73 16.43 8.26
N LEU A 98 5.53 15.29 7.59
CA LEU A 98 6.62 14.45 7.07
C LEU A 98 7.40 15.13 5.96
N THR A 99 6.71 15.89 5.09
CA THR A 99 7.37 16.74 4.08
C THR A 99 8.28 17.78 4.77
N GLN A 100 7.79 18.44 5.83
CA GLN A 100 8.59 19.38 6.61
C GLN A 100 9.79 18.72 7.32
N GLN A 101 9.72 17.41 7.61
CA GLN A 101 10.86 16.67 8.14
C GLN A 101 11.86 16.24 7.06
N GLY A 102 11.59 16.48 5.77
CA GLY A 102 12.46 16.05 4.67
C GLY A 102 12.23 14.61 4.22
N LEU A 103 11.04 14.04 4.46
CA LEU A 103 10.65 12.75 3.89
C LEU A 103 10.31 12.89 2.40
N ARG A 104 10.85 11.97 1.59
CA ARG A 104 10.54 11.89 0.16
C ARG A 104 9.29 11.07 -0.09
N PHE A 105 8.25 11.70 -0.64
CA PHE A 105 7.12 10.98 -1.24
C PHE A 105 7.39 10.63 -2.71
N ALA A 106 6.79 9.54 -3.17
CA ALA A 106 6.75 9.20 -4.59
C ALA A 106 5.80 10.17 -5.33
N PRO A 107 5.95 10.32 -6.66
CA PRO A 107 5.06 11.15 -7.46
C PRO A 107 3.59 10.70 -7.37
N GLY A 108 2.66 11.63 -7.59
CA GLY A 108 1.22 11.36 -7.70
C GLY A 108 0.37 11.96 -6.58
N GLY A 109 0.99 12.37 -5.46
CA GLY A 109 0.28 12.97 -4.33
C GLY A 109 -0.77 12.04 -3.71
N ILE A 110 -1.65 12.62 -2.88
CA ILE A 110 -2.78 11.91 -2.30
C ILE A 110 -3.81 11.61 -3.39
N ARG A 111 -4.18 10.34 -3.54
CA ARG A 111 -5.17 9.87 -4.52
C ARG A 111 -5.93 8.65 -4.02
N LYS A 112 -6.94 8.20 -4.75
CA LYS A 112 -7.66 6.96 -4.43
C LYS A 112 -6.86 5.71 -4.80
N GLY A 113 -6.72 4.80 -3.83
CA GLY A 113 -6.18 3.44 -4.01
C GLY A 113 -7.25 2.43 -4.43
N ALA A 114 -6.86 1.16 -4.56
CA ALA A 114 -7.73 0.09 -5.04
C ALA A 114 -8.93 -0.18 -4.12
N ALA A 115 -8.71 -0.22 -2.81
CA ALA A 115 -9.76 -0.32 -1.79
C ALA A 115 -10.55 1.00 -1.58
N GLY A 116 -10.33 2.05 -2.39
CA GLY A 116 -11.08 3.32 -2.33
C GLY A 116 -10.67 4.30 -1.23
N HIS A 117 -9.62 3.97 -0.46
CA HIS A 117 -9.02 4.88 0.52
C HIS A 117 -8.15 5.95 -0.16
N ASP A 118 -7.93 7.06 0.56
CA ASP A 118 -6.93 8.04 0.14
C ASP A 118 -5.53 7.54 0.53
N ILE A 119 -4.61 7.58 -0.44
CA ILE A 119 -3.29 6.95 -0.34
C ILE A 119 -2.19 7.88 -0.85
N ILE A 120 -0.98 7.71 -0.34
CA ILE A 120 0.25 8.28 -0.90
C ILE A 120 1.42 7.33 -0.63
N PHE A 121 2.41 7.31 -1.50
CA PHE A 121 3.58 6.46 -1.34
C PHE A 121 4.79 7.24 -0.84
N VAL A 122 5.53 6.69 0.12
CA VAL A 122 6.88 7.10 0.49
C VAL A 122 7.85 6.48 -0.52
N HIS A 123 8.73 7.30 -1.09
CA HIS A 123 9.68 6.82 -2.08
C HIS A 123 10.72 5.90 -1.43
N PRO A 124 11.13 4.77 -2.05
CA PRO A 124 12.09 3.84 -1.46
C PRO A 124 13.50 4.41 -1.27
N LYS A 125 13.82 5.52 -1.93
CA LYS A 125 15.17 6.12 -1.96
C LYS A 125 15.11 7.62 -1.70
N ALA A 126 15.97 8.12 -0.82
CA ALA A 126 16.20 9.54 -0.60
C ALA A 126 16.77 10.24 -1.87
N ASN A 127 16.88 11.57 -1.83
CA ASN A 127 17.63 12.38 -2.79
C ASN A 127 18.26 13.60 -2.10
N GLU A 128 18.86 14.52 -2.87
CA GLU A 128 19.54 15.71 -2.34
C GLU A 128 18.60 16.66 -1.58
N GLU A 129 17.32 16.71 -1.94
CA GLU A 129 16.31 17.58 -1.34
C GLU A 129 15.60 16.93 -0.13
N PHE A 130 15.38 15.62 -0.20
CA PHE A 130 14.64 14.84 0.79
C PHE A 130 15.52 13.71 1.34
N MET A 131 16.08 13.95 2.52
CA MET A 131 17.05 13.07 3.17
C MET A 131 16.46 11.78 3.75
N PHE A 132 15.14 11.72 4.00
CA PHE A 132 14.48 10.53 4.52
C PHE A 132 13.65 9.82 3.44
N SER A 133 13.56 8.50 3.54
CA SER A 133 12.88 7.65 2.57
C SER A 133 12.34 6.37 3.21
N GLY A 134 11.80 5.46 2.40
CA GLY A 134 11.43 4.11 2.82
C GLY A 134 12.62 3.15 2.96
N GLU A 135 13.87 3.62 2.83
CA GLU A 135 15.10 2.85 3.06
C GLU A 135 15.15 1.51 2.29
N GLY A 136 14.74 1.55 1.02
CA GLY A 136 14.68 0.40 0.12
C GLY A 136 13.29 -0.24 -0.01
N VAL A 137 12.33 0.16 0.83
CA VAL A 137 10.95 -0.33 0.81
C VAL A 137 10.02 0.76 0.26
N LEU A 138 9.13 0.39 -0.67
CA LEU A 138 8.00 1.23 -1.03
C LEU A 138 6.96 1.13 0.08
N ILE A 139 6.56 2.26 0.66
CA ILE A 139 5.60 2.28 1.78
C ILE A 139 4.40 3.09 1.35
N GLU A 140 3.22 2.54 1.50
CA GLU A 140 1.95 3.23 1.29
C GLU A 140 1.41 3.75 2.62
N LEU A 141 1.00 5.02 2.65
CA LEU A 141 0.26 5.59 3.77
C LEU A 141 -1.20 5.71 3.33
N VAL A 142 -2.08 5.09 4.10
CA VAL A 142 -3.50 4.92 3.79
C VAL A 142 -4.33 5.63 4.84
N GLN A 143 -5.23 6.52 4.43
CA GLN A 143 -6.17 7.18 5.33
C GLN A 143 -7.12 6.15 5.94
N ALA A 144 -7.00 5.94 7.25
CA ALA A 144 -7.86 5.04 8.00
C ALA A 144 -9.33 5.52 8.00
N PRO A 145 -10.30 4.60 7.88
CA PRO A 145 -11.71 4.93 8.03
C PRO A 145 -12.06 5.29 9.49
N PRO A 146 -13.18 5.98 9.74
CA PRO A 146 -13.52 6.50 11.07
C PRO A 146 -13.58 5.47 12.18
N ASP A 147 -14.01 4.23 11.89
CA ASP A 147 -14.09 3.12 12.83
C ASP A 147 -12.71 2.59 13.24
N VAL A 148 -11.77 2.49 12.29
CA VAL A 148 -10.37 2.16 12.57
C VAL A 148 -9.70 3.25 13.42
N ILE A 149 -9.94 4.53 13.09
CA ILE A 149 -9.43 5.65 13.88
C ILE A 149 -9.99 5.61 15.30
N ALA A 150 -11.32 5.47 15.45
CA ALA A 150 -11.96 5.47 16.76
C ALA A 150 -11.46 4.35 17.67
N ALA A 151 -11.03 3.22 17.09
CA ALA A 151 -10.56 2.07 17.85
C ALA A 151 -9.06 2.07 18.15
N LEU A 152 -8.22 2.62 17.26
CA LEU A 152 -6.76 2.45 17.31
C LEU A 152 -5.97 3.76 17.53
N ALA A 153 -6.60 4.93 17.39
CA ALA A 153 -5.94 6.23 17.51
C ALA A 153 -5.91 6.81 18.93
#